data_AF-A0A183F9S7-F1
#
_entry.id   AF-A0A183F9S7-F1
#
_cell.length_a   1.000
_cell.length_b   1.000
_cell.length_c   1.000
_cell.angle_alpha   90.00
_cell.angle_beta   90.00
_cell.angle_gamma   90.00
#
_symmetry.space_group_name_H-M   'P 1'
#
loop_
_entity.id
_entity.type
_entity.pdbx_description
1 polymer ?
#
loop_
_entity_poly.entity_id
_entity_poly.type
_entity_poly.pdbx_seq_one_letter_code
_entity_poly.pdbx_strand_id
1 'polypeptide(L)'
;LLGQLLDTTFARDVDSFSWNRYKQLVQMKTSHYSFFHPIEMAMLVSDRLDCHQELQHLAYQIGFLFQSQDDHLDVFGDPEVTGKIGTDIQDGKCTWISVRAAQKLREKQALEEFKVGVVPRARVHRHRSTVAQA
;
A
#
# COMPACT_ATOMS: atom_id res chain seq x y z
N LEU A 1 8.55 -3.26 12.70
CA LEU A 1 7.50 -2.94 13.69
C LEU A 1 6.82 -1.58 13.42
N LEU A 2 7.55 -0.50 13.17
CA LEU A 2 6.95 0.82 12.85
C LEU A 2 6.06 0.81 11.59
N GLY A 3 6.48 0.12 10.52
CA GLY A 3 5.65 -0.04 9.31
C GLY A 3 4.33 -0.77 9.57
N GLN A 4 4.36 -1.85 10.36
CA GLN A 4 3.16 -2.59 10.74
C GLN A 4 2.20 -1.74 11.60
N LEU A 5 2.74 -0.92 12.50
CA LEU A 5 1.93 0.00 13.31
C LEU A 5 1.20 1.02 12.43
N LEU A 6 1.89 1.61 11.45
CA LEU A 6 1.31 2.54 10.48
C LEU A 6 0.23 1.87 9.61
N ASP A 7 0.43 0.60 9.26
CA ASP A 7 -0.50 -0.22 8.47
C ASP A 7 -1.78 -0.55 9.24
N THR A 8 -1.67 -0.91 10.52
CA THR A 8 -2.83 -1.23 11.38
C THR A 8 -3.60 0.01 11.86
N THR A 9 -3.06 1.21 11.65
CA THR A 9 -3.76 2.43 12.00
C THR A 9 -4.81 2.74 10.93
N PHE A 10 -6.07 2.39 11.22
CA PHE A 10 -7.23 2.66 10.37
C PHE A 10 -7.28 4.12 9.91
N ALA A 11 -7.54 4.32 8.62
CA ALA A 11 -7.91 5.62 8.11
C ALA A 11 -9.27 6.01 8.69
N ARG A 12 -9.29 7.05 9.54
CA ARG A 12 -10.53 7.57 10.15
C ARG A 12 -11.27 8.51 9.22
N ASP A 13 -10.58 9.08 8.24
CA ASP A 13 -11.09 10.06 7.29
C ASP A 13 -10.39 9.92 5.93
N VAL A 14 -11.03 10.42 4.87
CA VAL A 14 -10.53 10.40 3.49
C VAL A 14 -9.18 11.11 3.37
N ASP A 15 -8.98 12.19 4.13
CA ASP A 15 -7.71 12.93 4.14
C ASP A 15 -6.54 12.09 4.69
N SER A 16 -6.83 10.97 5.37
CA SER A 16 -5.82 9.99 5.77
C SER A 16 -5.22 9.26 4.56
N PHE A 17 -5.96 9.15 3.44
CA PHE A 17 -5.50 8.52 2.20
C PHE A 17 -4.68 9.49 1.36
N SER A 18 -3.44 9.73 1.80
CA SER A 18 -2.49 10.58 1.07
C SER A 18 -1.30 9.78 0.53
N TRP A 19 -0.78 10.22 -0.63
CA TRP A 19 0.43 9.65 -1.21
C TRP A 19 1.64 9.75 -0.27
N ASN A 20 1.71 10.80 0.56
CA ASN A 20 2.80 10.94 1.53
C ASN A 20 2.71 9.89 2.62
N ARG A 21 1.52 9.65 3.19
CA ARG A 21 1.31 8.57 4.16
C ARG A 21 1.61 7.20 3.54
N TYR A 22 1.11 6.95 2.33
CA TYR A 22 1.36 5.69 1.64
C TYR A 22 2.86 5.46 1.40
N LYS A 23 3.59 6.46 0.87
CA LYS A 23 5.05 6.36 0.68
C LYS A 23 5.79 6.03 1.98
N GLN A 24 5.43 6.68 3.08
CA GLN A 24 6.03 6.39 4.40
C GLN A 24 5.71 4.98 4.88
N LEU A 25 4.45 4.54 4.72
CA LEU A 25 4.02 3.18 5.05
C LEU A 25 4.84 2.16 4.26
N VAL A 26 4.91 2.29 2.92
CA VAL A 26 5.63 1.34 2.08
C VAL A 26 7.12 1.31 2.40
N GLN A 27 7.74 2.47 2.61
CA GLN A 27 9.15 2.56 2.99
C GLN A 27 9.42 1.73 4.26
N MET A 28 8.66 1.98 5.32
CA MET A 28 8.84 1.37 6.64
C MET A 28 8.34 -0.07 6.72
N LYS A 29 7.28 -0.40 5.99
CA LYS A 29 6.65 -1.73 6.01
C LYS A 29 7.41 -2.69 5.11
N THR A 30 7.86 -2.25 3.93
CA THR A 30 8.25 -3.16 2.84
C THR A 30 9.64 -2.85 2.31
N SER A 31 9.91 -1.60 1.89
CA SER A 31 11.16 -1.26 1.18
C SER A 31 12.42 -1.54 1.99
N HIS A 32 12.42 -1.18 3.28
CA HIS A 32 13.57 -1.40 4.17
C HIS A 32 13.96 -2.87 4.25
N TYR A 33 13.06 -3.73 4.74
CA TYR A 33 13.41 -5.11 5.09
C TYR A 33 13.44 -6.04 3.87
N SER A 34 12.60 -5.80 2.85
CA SER A 34 12.47 -6.71 1.71
C SER A 34 13.51 -6.46 0.63
N PHE A 35 13.99 -5.22 0.48
CA PHE A 35 14.85 -4.84 -0.63
C PHE A 35 16.15 -4.20 -0.15
N PHE A 36 16.08 -3.13 0.65
CA PHE A 36 17.27 -2.36 0.98
C PHE A 36 18.22 -3.11 1.92
N HIS A 37 17.76 -3.64 3.05
CA HIS A 37 18.64 -4.33 3.99
C HIS A 37 19.31 -5.59 3.42
N PRO A 38 18.64 -6.43 2.59
CA PRO A 38 19.33 -7.51 1.87
C PRO A 38 20.49 -7.01 0.99
N ILE A 39 20.28 -5.90 0.28
CA ILE A 39 21.32 -5.27 -0.54
C ILE A 39 22.43 -4.70 0.35
N GLU A 40 22.07 -3.98 1.41
CA GLU A 40 23.00 -3.38 2.37
C GLU A 40 23.89 -4.44 3.04
N MET A 41 23.32 -5.60 3.42
CA MET A 41 24.11 -6.72 3.94
C MET A 41 25.11 -7.25 2.90
N ALA A 42 24.72 -7.36 1.63
CA ALA A 42 25.63 -7.78 0.56
C ALA A 42 26.75 -6.75 0.32
N MET A 43 26.44 -5.46 0.42
CA MET A 43 27.43 -4.37 0.32
C MET A 43 28.44 -4.43 1.46
N LEU A 44 27.98 -4.65 2.69
CA LEU A 44 28.85 -4.78 3.86
C LEU A 44 29.79 -5.99 3.76
N VAL A 45 29.29 -7.14 3.30
CA VAL A 45 30.10 -8.36 3.15
C VAL A 45 31.11 -8.25 2.00
N SER A 46 30.80 -7.46 0.96
CA SER A 46 31.67 -7.26 -0.19
C SER A 46 32.60 -6.04 -0.09
N ASP A 47 32.50 -5.26 0.99
CA ASP A 47 33.21 -3.98 1.19
C ASP A 47 32.98 -2.98 0.04
N ARG A 48 31.74 -2.92 -0.46
CA ARG A 48 31.31 -2.06 -1.56
C ARG A 48 30.26 -1.05 -1.10
N LEU A 49 30.71 0.01 -0.43
CA LEU A 49 29.84 1.07 0.09
C LEU A 49 29.75 2.30 -0.83
N ASP A 50 30.44 2.28 -1.97
CA ASP A 50 30.56 3.36 -2.94
C ASP A 50 29.22 3.77 -3.58
N CYS A 51 28.25 2.86 -3.61
CA CYS A 51 26.94 3.06 -4.25
C CYS A 51 25.76 2.94 -3.26
N HIS A 52 25.99 3.16 -1.96
CA HIS A 52 25.00 2.94 -0.90
C HIS A 52 23.73 3.77 -1.11
N GLN A 53 23.89 5.05 -1.41
CA GLN A 53 22.76 5.97 -1.57
C GLN A 53 21.94 5.66 -2.84
N GLU A 54 22.60 5.33 -3.94
CA GLU A 54 21.97 4.97 -5.21
C GLU A 54 21.18 3.66 -5.09
N LEU A 55 21.79 2.65 -4.45
CA LEU A 55 21.13 1.37 -4.22
C LEU A 55 19.99 1.48 -3.21
N GLN A 56 20.11 2.33 -2.18
CA GLN A 56 19.00 2.64 -1.29
C GLN A 56 17.82 3.26 -2.05
N HIS A 57 18.09 4.26 -2.90
CA HIS A 57 17.06 4.91 -3.69
C HIS A 57 16.34 3.91 -4.61
N LEU A 58 17.11 3.09 -5.33
CA LEU A 58 16.57 2.06 -6.21
C LEU A 58 15.74 1.02 -5.44
N ALA A 59 16.25 0.52 -4.32
CA ALA A 59 15.55 -0.44 -3.47
C ALA A 59 14.20 0.11 -2.98
N TYR A 60 14.14 1.41 -2.68
CA TYR A 60 12.90 2.05 -2.22
C TYR A 60 11.89 2.20 -3.33
N GLN A 61 12.33 2.51 -4.55
CA GLN A 61 11.45 2.53 -5.73
C GLN A 61 10.90 1.14 -6.05
N ILE A 62 11.74 0.10 -5.99
CA ILE A 62 11.31 -1.30 -6.17
C ILE A 62 10.30 -1.68 -5.09
N GLY A 63 10.57 -1.37 -3.82
CA GLY A 63 9.65 -1.64 -2.72
C GLY A 63 8.31 -0.93 -2.88
N PHE A 64 8.31 0.31 -3.39
CA PHE A 64 7.09 1.04 -3.74
C PHE A 64 6.26 0.29 -4.79
N LEU A 65 6.89 -0.13 -5.88
CA LEU A 65 6.22 -0.89 -6.95
C LEU A 65 5.70 -2.24 -6.45
N PHE A 66 6.51 -2.96 -5.67
CA PHE A 66 6.14 -4.25 -5.11
C PHE A 66 4.91 -4.16 -4.21
N GLN A 67 4.87 -3.20 -3.27
CA GLN A 67 3.70 -3.03 -2.41
C GLN A 67 2.48 -2.56 -3.21
N SER A 68 2.67 -1.70 -4.22
CA SER A 68 1.58 -1.27 -5.08
C SER A 68 0.94 -2.44 -5.84
N GLN A 69 1.76 -3.44 -6.24
CA GLN A 69 1.28 -4.67 -6.87
C GLN A 69 0.56 -5.59 -5.87
N ASP A 70 1.09 -5.77 -4.66
CA ASP A 70 0.44 -6.55 -3.60
C ASP A 70 -0.94 -5.95 -3.25
N ASP A 71 -1.01 -4.64 -3.08
CA ASP A 71 -2.28 -3.91 -2.84
C ASP A 71 -3.28 -4.13 -3.99
N HIS A 72 -2.80 -4.16 -5.24
CA HIS A 72 -3.64 -4.44 -6.40
C HIS A 72 -4.18 -5.87 -6.40
N LEU A 73 -3.31 -6.84 -6.13
CA LEU A 73 -3.68 -8.25 -6.05
C LEU A 73 -4.61 -8.54 -4.87
N ASP A 74 -4.52 -7.79 -3.77
CA ASP A 74 -5.45 -7.93 -2.65
C ASP A 74 -6.90 -7.55 -3.06
N VAL A 75 -7.03 -6.53 -3.91
CA VAL A 75 -8.36 -6.04 -4.34
C VAL A 75 -8.92 -6.82 -5.52
N PHE A 76 -8.10 -7.08 -6.53
CA PHE A 76 -8.54 -7.62 -7.83
C PHE A 76 -7.99 -9.01 -8.15
N GLY A 77 -7.05 -9.52 -7.35
CA GLY A 77 -6.49 -10.85 -7.57
C GLY A 77 -7.52 -11.94 -7.30
N ASP A 78 -7.42 -13.02 -8.08
CA ASP A 78 -8.18 -14.23 -7.87
C ASP A 78 -7.66 -14.96 -6.62
N PRO A 79 -8.50 -15.20 -5.58
CA PRO A 79 -8.07 -15.92 -4.37
C PRO A 79 -7.47 -17.30 -4.63
N GLU A 80 -7.88 -17.99 -5.71
CA GLU A 80 -7.32 -19.30 -6.08
C GLU A 80 -5.86 -19.19 -6.57
N VAL A 81 -5.50 -18.04 -7.15
CA VAL A 81 -4.15 -17.76 -7.66
C VAL A 81 -3.28 -17.08 -6.60
N THR A 82 -3.84 -16.11 -5.86
CA THR A 82 -3.10 -15.37 -4.83
C THR A 82 -2.94 -16.17 -3.54
N GLY A 83 -3.75 -17.22 -3.34
CA GLY A 83 -3.75 -18.04 -2.13
C GLY A 83 -4.31 -17.33 -0.89
N LYS A 84 -4.85 -16.12 -1.04
CA LYS A 84 -5.41 -15.31 0.05
C LYS A 84 -6.70 -14.61 -0.36
N ILE A 85 -7.61 -14.46 0.59
CA ILE A 85 -8.77 -13.58 0.44
C ILE A 85 -8.31 -12.17 0.83
N GLY A 86 -8.37 -11.23 -0.10
CA GLY A 86 -7.97 -9.86 0.20
C GLY A 86 -8.94 -9.15 1.15
N THR A 87 -8.38 -8.54 2.19
CA THR A 87 -9.11 -7.88 3.29
C THR A 87 -8.88 -6.38 3.34
N ASP A 88 -8.01 -5.81 2.52
CA ASP A 88 -7.54 -4.44 2.70
C ASP A 88 -8.65 -3.38 2.63
N ILE A 89 -9.65 -3.60 1.76
CA ILE A 89 -10.86 -2.75 1.67
C ILE A 89 -11.72 -2.92 2.93
N GLN A 90 -11.89 -4.15 3.43
CA GLN A 90 -12.66 -4.42 4.65
C GLN A 90 -12.00 -3.74 5.85
N ASP A 91 -10.68 -3.80 5.90
CA ASP A 91 -9.87 -3.26 6.99
C ASP A 91 -9.64 -1.74 6.87
N GLY A 92 -10.13 -1.09 5.81
CA GLY A 92 -9.97 0.36 5.62
C GLY A 92 -8.49 0.80 5.57
N LYS A 93 -7.61 -0.06 5.03
CA LYS A 93 -6.17 0.22 4.98
C LYS A 93 -5.83 1.31 3.97
N CYS A 94 -4.75 2.04 4.29
CA CYS A 94 -4.16 3.00 3.37
C CYS A 94 -3.32 2.26 2.31
N THR A 95 -3.99 1.74 1.28
CA THR A 95 -3.36 1.07 0.14
C THR A 95 -3.20 2.02 -1.04
N TRP A 96 -2.39 1.63 -2.02
CA TRP A 96 -2.22 2.35 -3.28
C TRP A 96 -3.57 2.63 -3.94
N ILE A 97 -4.43 1.61 -3.95
CA ILE A 97 -5.77 1.65 -4.52
C ILE A 97 -6.65 2.67 -3.79
N SER A 98 -6.62 2.67 -2.45
CA SER A 98 -7.41 3.61 -1.65
C SER A 98 -6.98 5.06 -1.88
N VAL A 99 -5.68 5.33 -1.93
CA VAL A 99 -5.16 6.68 -2.21
C VAL A 99 -5.51 7.12 -3.64
N ARG A 100 -5.41 6.22 -4.62
CA ARG A 100 -5.75 6.53 -6.02
C ARG A 100 -7.24 6.81 -6.18
N ALA A 101 -8.09 6.02 -5.54
CA ALA A 101 -9.54 6.23 -5.52
C ALA A 101 -9.89 7.57 -4.87
N ALA A 102 -9.37 7.85 -3.67
CA ALA A 102 -9.61 9.11 -2.98
C ALA A 102 -9.18 10.33 -3.82
N GLN A 103 -8.05 10.23 -4.53
CA GLN A 103 -7.57 11.29 -5.43
C GLN A 103 -8.55 11.55 -6.59
N LYS A 104 -9.08 10.50 -7.23
CA LYS A 104 -9.97 10.62 -8.39
C LYS A 104 -11.42 10.95 -8.04
N LEU A 105 -11.85 10.56 -6.85
CA LEU A 105 -13.21 10.77 -6.37
C LEU A 105 -13.39 12.11 -5.64
N ARG A 106 -12.32 12.89 -5.43
CA ARG A 106 -12.31 14.09 -4.58
C ARG A 106 -13.40 15.13 -4.90
N GLU A 107 -13.85 15.18 -6.16
CA GLU A 107 -14.89 16.10 -6.65
C GLU A 107 -16.22 15.39 -6.98
N LYS A 108 -16.32 14.09 -6.69
CA LYS A 108 -17.50 13.25 -6.99
C LYS A 108 -18.26 12.93 -5.72
N GLN A 109 -19.59 12.86 -5.83
CA GLN A 109 -20.48 12.46 -4.74
C GLN A 109 -20.16 11.05 -4.19
N ALA A 110 -19.55 10.19 -5.02
CA ALA A 110 -19.06 8.86 -4.65
C ALA A 110 -17.95 8.87 -3.58
N LEU A 111 -17.34 10.02 -3.25
CA LEU A 111 -16.37 10.13 -2.16
C LEU A 111 -17.00 9.84 -0.79
N GLU A 112 -18.26 10.24 -0.58
CA GLU A 112 -18.99 9.97 0.65
C GLU A 112 -19.31 8.48 0.81
N GLU A 113 -19.36 7.73 -0.30
CA GLU A 113 -19.53 6.28 -0.25
C GLU A 113 -18.23 5.55 0.08
N PHE A 114 -17.08 6.13 -0.26
CA PHE A 114 -15.75 5.66 0.12
C PHE A 114 -15.43 5.94 1.61
N LYS A 115 -16.26 6.73 2.29
CA LYS A 115 -16.08 7.07 3.70
C LYS A 115 -16.53 5.96 4.64
N VAL A 116 -15.74 5.89 5.71
CA VAL A 116 -16.00 5.31 7.04
C VAL A 116 -15.52 3.87 7.26
N GLY A 117 -14.28 3.78 7.78
CA GLY A 117 -13.85 2.74 8.70
C GLY A 117 -13.86 1.31 8.14
N VAL A 118 -14.00 0.34 9.05
CA VAL A 118 -14.12 -1.07 8.67
C VAL A 118 -15.36 -1.24 7.78
N VAL A 119 -15.15 -1.52 6.49
CA VAL A 119 -16.23 -1.64 5.51
C VAL A 119 -16.95 -2.95 5.75
N PRO A 120 -18.27 -2.95 6.03
CA PRO A 120 -19.03 -4.19 6.19
C PRO A 120 -18.90 -5.05 4.93
N ARG A 121 -18.76 -6.38 5.09
CA ARG A 121 -18.58 -7.32 3.96
C ARG A 121 -19.57 -7.11 2.81
N ALA A 122 -20.82 -6.76 3.12
CA ALA A 122 -21.88 -6.48 2.16
C ALA A 122 -21.58 -5.27 1.22
N ARG A 123 -20.72 -4.33 1.63
CA ARG A 123 -20.36 -3.13 0.86
C ARG A 123 -19.04 -3.26 0.09
N VAL A 124 -18.27 -4.32 0.33
CA VAL A 124 -16.95 -4.55 -0.30
C VAL A 124 -17.06 -4.67 -1.81
N HIS A 125 -18.07 -5.39 -2.31
CA HIS A 125 -18.23 -5.56 -3.76
C HIS A 125 -18.56 -4.23 -4.46
N ARG A 126 -19.35 -3.37 -3.82
CA ARG A 126 -19.64 -2.02 -4.31
C ARG A 126 -18.39 -1.15 -4.27
N HIS A 127 -17.60 -1.18 -3.20
CA HIS A 127 -16.32 -0.47 -3.12
C HIS A 127 -15.34 -0.91 -4.21
N ARG A 128 -15.17 -2.22 -4.40
CA ARG A 128 -14.34 -2.76 -5.50
C ARG A 128 -14.77 -2.22 -6.86
N SER A 129 -16.09 -2.14 -7.10
CA SER A 129 -16.64 -1.59 -8.33
C SER A 129 -16.36 -0.09 -8.49
N THR A 130 -16.58 0.70 -7.44
CA THR A 130 -16.29 2.15 -7.45
C THR A 130 -14.81 2.41 -7.71
N VAL A 131 -13.93 1.61 -7.10
CA VAL A 131 -12.49 1.77 -7.29
C VAL A 131 -12.03 1.27 -8.67
N ALA A 132 -12.63 0.22 -9.22
CA ALA A 132 -12.37 -0.22 -10.60
C ALA A 132 -12.75 0.84 -11.64
N GLN A 133 -13.79 1.65 -11.36
CA GLN A 133 -14.26 2.73 -12.21
C GLN A 133 -13.54 4.06 -12.00
N ALA A 134 -12.75 4.18 -10.93
CA ALA A 134 -11.98 5.38 -10.61
C ALA A 134 -10.74 5.44 -11.51
#